data_AF-A0A8H6BV05-F1
#
_entry.id   AF-A0A8H6BV05-F1
#
_cell.length_a   1.000
_cell.length_b   1.000
_cell.length_c   1.000
_cell.angle_alpha   90.00
_cell.angle_beta   90.00
_cell.angle_gamma   90.00
#
_symmetry.space_group_name_H-M   'P 1'
#
loop_
_entity.id
_entity.type
_entity.pdbx_description
1 polymer ?
#
loop_
_entity_poly.entity_id
_entity_poly.type
_entity_poly.pdbx_seq_one_letter_code
_entity_poly.pdbx_strand_id
1 'polypeptide(L)'
;MPINYPFLKQLRLKTIIYLGDLEIMNNYLDWIKNDTEIRFYNLLFESSQEPFNKPDDIQQATQSLTFALQLILNKENYPILIHSNKGKHRTGVLIGIMRKVLQGWCLSGIFEEYEKFAMGKSEYDLELIELWQPELYIDDANKPDFVRI
;
A
#
# COMPACT_ATOMS: atom_id res chain seq x y z
N MET A 1 -17.88 -6.71 -1.37
CA MET A 1 -17.26 -7.22 -2.62
C MET A 1 -17.41 -8.75 -2.74
N PRO A 2 -18.63 -9.32 -2.77
CA PRO A 2 -18.78 -10.77 -2.59
C PRO A 2 -18.25 -11.62 -3.77
N ILE A 3 -18.33 -11.07 -5.00
CA ILE A 3 -17.94 -11.80 -6.22
C ILE A 3 -16.47 -12.22 -6.25
N ASN A 4 -15.59 -11.47 -5.56
CA ASN A 4 -14.16 -11.75 -5.55
C ASN A 4 -13.73 -12.68 -4.41
N TYR A 5 -14.57 -12.93 -3.42
CA TYR A 5 -14.19 -13.75 -2.25
C TYR A 5 -13.74 -15.18 -2.61
N PRO A 6 -14.38 -15.89 -3.57
CA PRO A 6 -13.89 -17.21 -3.97
C PRO A 6 -12.44 -17.17 -4.47
N PHE A 7 -12.08 -16.15 -5.26
CA PHE A 7 -10.71 -15.97 -5.74
C PHE A 7 -9.76 -15.57 -4.60
N LEU A 8 -10.17 -14.65 -3.72
CA LEU A 8 -9.34 -14.24 -2.58
C LEU A 8 -9.04 -15.41 -1.61
N LYS A 9 -10.00 -16.32 -1.42
CA LYS A 9 -9.78 -17.54 -0.62
C LYS A 9 -8.72 -18.47 -1.27
N GLN A 10 -8.61 -18.49 -2.60
CA GLN A 10 -7.58 -19.29 -3.30
C GLN A 10 -6.17 -18.72 -3.13
N LEU A 11 -6.03 -17.40 -2.94
CA LEU A 11 -4.74 -16.75 -2.73
C LEU A 11 -4.11 -17.06 -1.36
N ARG A 12 -4.88 -17.63 -0.41
CA ARG A 12 -4.43 -17.97 0.94
C ARG A 12 -3.71 -16.81 1.63
N LEU A 13 -4.30 -15.62 1.50
CA LEU A 13 -3.76 -14.39 2.08
C LEU A 13 -3.60 -14.56 3.59
N LYS A 14 -2.49 -14.07 4.14
CA LYS A 14 -2.32 -13.91 5.59
C LYS A 14 -2.63 -12.50 6.05
N THR A 15 -2.43 -11.53 5.16
CA THR A 15 -2.54 -10.11 5.49
C THR A 15 -3.23 -9.36 4.37
N ILE A 16 -4.12 -8.43 4.74
CA ILE A 16 -4.67 -7.43 3.84
C ILE A 16 -4.31 -6.04 4.38
N ILE A 17 -3.74 -5.20 3.52
CA ILE A 17 -3.46 -3.79 3.80
C ILE A 17 -4.41 -2.97 2.93
N TYR A 18 -5.34 -2.27 3.57
CA TYR A 18 -6.19 -1.30 2.91
C TYR A 18 -5.66 0.12 3.15
N LEU A 19 -5.50 0.88 2.07
CA LEU A 19 -5.09 2.28 2.08
C LEU A 19 -6.24 3.16 1.61
N GLY A 20 -6.86 3.92 2.52
CA GLY A 20 -7.88 4.88 2.13
C GLY A 20 -8.56 5.59 3.28
N ASP A 21 -9.37 6.57 2.90
CA ASP A 21 -10.15 7.47 3.75
C ASP A 21 -11.65 7.14 3.80
N LEU A 22 -12.10 6.21 2.94
CA LEU A 22 -13.49 5.81 2.90
C LEU A 22 -13.76 4.70 3.91
N GLU A 23 -14.94 4.79 4.51
CA GLU A 23 -15.49 3.74 5.36
C GLU A 23 -15.57 2.41 4.60
N ILE A 24 -15.13 1.36 5.26
CA ILE A 24 -15.12 0.02 4.69
C ILE A 24 -16.50 -0.59 4.88
N MET A 25 -17.02 -1.23 3.83
CA MET A 25 -18.32 -1.91 3.90
C MET A 25 -18.32 -3.01 4.99
N ASN A 26 -19.33 -3.00 5.86
CA ASN A 26 -19.48 -3.99 6.94
C ASN A 26 -19.42 -5.44 6.45
N ASN A 27 -20.05 -5.75 5.31
CA ASN A 27 -20.02 -7.10 4.73
C ASN A 27 -18.62 -7.58 4.30
N TYR A 28 -17.67 -6.67 4.12
CA TYR A 28 -16.27 -7.03 3.85
C TYR A 28 -15.53 -7.31 5.14
N LEU A 29 -15.75 -6.48 6.17
CA LEU A 29 -15.19 -6.70 7.51
C LEU A 29 -15.72 -8.00 8.12
N ASP A 30 -17.03 -8.26 7.99
CA ASP A 30 -17.68 -9.48 8.46
C ASP A 30 -17.10 -10.71 7.76
N TRP A 31 -16.90 -10.64 6.44
CA TRP A 31 -16.27 -11.74 5.70
C TRP A 31 -14.84 -11.99 6.19
N ILE A 32 -14.02 -10.94 6.33
CA ILE A 32 -12.65 -11.10 6.84
C ILE A 32 -12.69 -11.76 8.23
N LYS A 33 -13.55 -11.26 9.13
CA LYS A 33 -13.61 -11.70 10.52
C LYS A 33 -14.18 -13.11 10.70
N ASN A 34 -15.21 -13.46 9.93
CA ASN A 34 -15.98 -14.69 10.16
C ASN A 34 -15.56 -15.85 9.23
N ASP A 35 -15.02 -15.55 8.05
CA ASP A 35 -14.68 -16.56 7.04
C ASP A 35 -13.17 -16.79 6.86
N THR A 36 -12.31 -15.97 7.50
CA THR A 36 -10.86 -16.00 7.26
C THR A 36 -10.06 -15.78 8.54
N GLU A 37 -8.76 -16.09 8.49
CA GLU A 37 -7.79 -15.75 9.55
C GLU A 37 -6.88 -14.60 9.11
N ILE A 38 -7.36 -13.75 8.19
CA ILE A 38 -6.56 -12.67 7.61
C ILE A 38 -6.39 -11.54 8.62
N ARG A 39 -5.14 -11.11 8.82
CA ARG A 39 -4.82 -9.87 9.53
C ARG A 39 -5.14 -8.67 8.63
N PHE A 40 -6.13 -7.88 9.03
CA PHE A 40 -6.57 -6.73 8.26
C PHE A 40 -6.07 -5.43 8.87
N TYR A 41 -5.36 -4.63 8.06
CA TYR A 41 -4.85 -3.32 8.44
C TYR A 41 -5.57 -2.24 7.62
N ASN A 42 -6.40 -1.43 8.29
CA ASN A 42 -7.03 -0.26 7.71
C ASN A 42 -6.17 0.97 7.99
N LEU A 43 -5.46 1.44 6.97
CA LEU A 43 -4.55 2.57 7.06
C LEU A 43 -5.16 3.77 6.35
N LEU A 44 -5.38 4.83 7.11
CA LEU A 44 -5.88 6.08 6.56
C LEU A 44 -4.82 6.68 5.63
N PHE A 45 -5.21 6.92 4.39
CA PHE A 45 -4.40 7.64 3.41
C PHE A 45 -5.36 8.45 2.54
N GLU A 46 -5.48 9.73 2.84
CA GLU A 46 -6.31 10.64 2.07
C GLU A 46 -5.72 10.84 0.68
N SER A 47 -6.60 10.99 -0.31
CA SER A 47 -6.10 11.35 -1.64
C SER A 47 -5.54 12.75 -1.54
N SER A 48 -4.32 12.89 -2.01
CA SER A 48 -3.72 14.13 -2.40
C SER A 48 -4.70 14.91 -3.31
N GLN A 49 -5.28 16.01 -2.81
CA GLN A 49 -6.19 16.93 -3.52
C GLN A 49 -5.78 18.38 -3.24
N GLU A 50 -5.93 19.27 -4.24
CA GLU A 50 -5.67 20.69 -4.04
C GLU A 50 -6.70 21.33 -3.07
N PRO A 51 -6.29 22.30 -2.22
CA PRO A 51 -4.92 22.70 -1.90
C PRO A 51 -4.34 21.94 -0.69
N PHE A 52 -3.08 21.49 -0.80
CA PHE A 52 -2.31 20.72 0.21
C PHE A 52 -1.79 21.58 1.35
N ASN A 53 -2.70 22.23 2.08
CA ASN A 53 -2.28 23.25 3.04
C ASN A 53 -2.31 22.75 4.49
N LYS A 54 -2.44 21.44 4.71
CA LYS A 54 -2.54 20.87 6.05
C LYS A 54 -1.34 19.94 6.33
N PRO A 55 -0.31 20.43 7.04
CA PRO A 55 0.84 19.64 7.45
C PRO A 55 0.48 18.33 8.15
N ASP A 56 -0.62 18.33 8.90
CA ASP A 56 -1.11 17.16 9.65
C ASP A 56 -1.50 16.00 8.70
N ASP A 57 -2.10 16.28 7.55
CA ASP A 57 -2.54 15.27 6.59
C ASP A 57 -1.33 14.58 5.93
N ILE A 58 -0.25 15.33 5.68
CA ILE A 58 1.01 14.79 5.14
C ILE A 58 1.71 13.91 6.19
N GLN A 59 1.76 14.35 7.44
CA GLN A 59 2.36 13.58 8.52
C GLN A 59 1.60 12.25 8.72
N GLN A 60 0.27 12.31 8.72
CA GLN A 60 -0.58 11.14 8.83
C GLN A 60 -0.34 10.16 7.67
N ALA A 61 -0.32 10.66 6.43
CA ALA A 61 -0.16 9.82 5.25
C ALA A 61 1.22 9.12 5.25
N THR A 62 2.28 9.85 5.58
CA THR A 62 3.63 9.29 5.66
C THR A 62 3.78 8.26 6.79
N GLN A 63 3.08 8.44 7.92
CA GLN A 63 3.03 7.41 8.99
C GLN A 63 2.35 6.13 8.51
N SER A 64 1.20 6.24 7.84
CA SER A 64 0.50 5.10 7.25
C SER A 64 1.34 4.38 6.20
N LEU A 65 2.01 5.12 5.32
CA LEU A 65 2.90 4.55 4.30
C LEU A 65 4.10 3.85 4.94
N THR A 66 4.70 4.45 5.97
CA THR A 66 5.82 3.84 6.72
C THR A 66 5.38 2.53 7.38
N PHE A 67 4.23 2.53 8.02
CA PHE A 67 3.69 1.33 8.65
C PHE A 67 3.35 0.24 7.62
N ALA A 68 2.79 0.60 6.46
CA ALA A 68 2.54 -0.33 5.38
C ALA A 68 3.83 -0.95 4.82
N LEU A 69 4.88 -0.14 4.62
CA LEU A 69 6.20 -0.62 4.20
C LEU A 69 6.81 -1.56 5.24
N GLN A 70 6.60 -1.29 6.53
CA GLN A 70 7.05 -2.21 7.58
C GLN A 70 6.33 -3.56 7.56
N LEU A 71 5.03 -3.57 7.23
CA LEU A 71 4.32 -4.83 7.03
C LEU A 71 4.85 -5.60 5.82
N ILE A 72 5.20 -4.89 4.73
CA ILE A 72 5.81 -5.46 3.51
C ILE A 72 7.23 -5.99 3.79
N LEU A 73 7.99 -5.38 4.69
CA LEU A 73 9.34 -5.82 5.04
C LEU A 73 9.38 -7.11 5.87
N ASN A 74 8.26 -7.62 6.36
CA ASN A 74 8.21 -8.82 7.19
C ASN A 74 7.63 -10.01 6.41
N LYS A 75 8.48 -11.02 6.12
CA LYS A 75 8.10 -12.21 5.33
C LYS A 75 6.93 -13.01 5.96
N GLU A 76 6.75 -12.95 7.28
CA GLU A 76 5.66 -13.65 7.98
C GLU A 76 4.27 -13.08 7.65
N ASN A 77 4.22 -11.87 7.09
CA ASN A 77 2.96 -11.26 6.64
C ASN A 77 2.49 -11.79 5.28
N TYR A 78 3.33 -12.49 4.52
CA TYR A 78 3.01 -12.98 3.18
C TYR A 78 2.21 -14.29 3.17
N PRO A 79 1.27 -14.46 2.22
CA PRO A 79 0.93 -13.54 1.12
C PRO A 79 0.11 -12.31 1.56
N ILE A 80 0.47 -11.13 1.04
CA ILE A 80 -0.18 -9.84 1.32
C ILE A 80 -1.02 -9.39 0.11
N LEU A 81 -2.26 -8.95 0.35
CA LEU A 81 -3.01 -8.15 -0.60
C LEU A 81 -2.99 -6.68 -0.16
N ILE A 82 -2.58 -5.80 -1.07
CA ILE A 82 -2.63 -4.35 -0.88
C ILE A 82 -3.71 -3.81 -1.80
N HIS A 83 -4.67 -3.05 -1.25
CA HIS A 83 -5.66 -2.37 -2.08
C HIS A 83 -6.12 -1.03 -1.48
N SER A 84 -6.82 -0.26 -2.29
CA SER A 84 -7.53 0.95 -1.90
C SER A 84 -8.96 0.86 -2.45
N ASN A 85 -9.64 1.99 -2.61
CA ASN A 85 -10.96 2.03 -3.26
C ASN A 85 -10.92 1.50 -4.70
N LYS A 86 -9.94 1.98 -5.49
CA LYS A 86 -9.79 1.66 -6.92
C LYS A 86 -8.49 0.93 -7.25
N GLY A 87 -7.57 0.80 -6.30
CA GLY A 87 -6.25 0.19 -6.55
C GLY A 87 -5.36 1.03 -7.48
N LYS A 88 -5.58 2.36 -7.52
CA LYS A 88 -4.90 3.29 -8.43
C LYS A 88 -3.90 4.15 -7.68
N HIS A 89 -4.23 5.41 -7.39
CA HIS A 89 -3.38 6.43 -6.77
C HIS A 89 -2.69 5.96 -5.47
N ARG A 90 -3.44 5.74 -4.38
CA ARG A 90 -2.89 5.40 -3.06
C ARG A 90 -2.05 4.12 -3.06
N THR A 91 -2.57 3.09 -3.73
CA THR A 91 -1.86 1.82 -3.88
C THR A 91 -0.61 2.01 -4.74
N GLY A 92 -0.70 2.75 -5.83
CA GLY A 92 0.40 3.07 -6.73
C GLY A 92 1.51 3.87 -6.04
N VAL A 93 1.17 4.82 -5.17
CA VAL A 93 2.14 5.55 -4.34
C VAL A 93 2.91 4.59 -3.44
N LEU A 94 2.22 3.75 -2.66
CA LEU A 94 2.89 2.78 -1.79
C LEU A 94 3.80 1.83 -2.59
N ILE A 95 3.31 1.29 -3.70
CA ILE A 95 4.10 0.39 -4.55
C ILE A 95 5.27 1.13 -5.17
N GLY A 96 5.10 2.36 -5.65
CA GLY A 96 6.18 3.17 -6.22
C GLY A 96 7.29 3.45 -5.20
N ILE A 97 6.92 3.76 -3.96
CA ILE A 97 7.89 3.91 -2.86
C ILE A 97 8.55 2.57 -2.53
N MET A 98 7.80 1.46 -2.52
CA MET A 98 8.36 0.12 -2.36
C MET A 98 9.39 -0.21 -3.44
N ARG A 99 9.09 0.10 -4.72
CA ARG A 99 10.02 -0.06 -5.84
C ARG A 99 11.28 0.77 -5.64
N LYS A 100 11.12 2.03 -5.24
CA LYS A 100 12.23 2.97 -5.01
C LYS A 100 13.13 2.51 -3.86
N VAL A 101 12.55 2.34 -2.68
CA VAL A 101 13.28 2.18 -1.42
C VAL A 101 13.68 0.73 -1.19
N LEU A 102 12.80 -0.25 -1.47
CA LEU A 102 13.11 -1.65 -1.18
C LEU A 102 13.78 -2.39 -2.33
N GLN A 103 13.53 -1.98 -3.59
CA GLN A 103 14.00 -2.72 -4.77
C GLN A 103 15.02 -1.95 -5.62
N GLY A 104 15.25 -0.66 -5.34
CA GLY A 104 16.23 0.16 -6.06
C GLY A 104 15.89 0.39 -7.53
N TRP A 105 14.61 0.43 -7.89
CA TRP A 105 14.20 0.75 -9.27
C TRP A 105 14.51 2.21 -9.61
N CYS A 106 14.77 2.48 -10.90
CA CYS A 106 14.88 3.85 -11.39
C CYS A 106 13.50 4.53 -11.46
N LEU A 107 13.46 5.85 -11.27
CA LEU A 107 12.20 6.61 -11.24
C LEU A 107 11.40 6.48 -12.54
N SER A 108 12.05 6.41 -13.71
CA SER A 108 11.35 6.24 -14.98
C SER A 108 10.54 4.94 -15.03
N GLY A 109 11.10 3.82 -14.59
CA GLY A 109 10.39 2.54 -14.53
C GLY A 109 9.28 2.53 -13.48
N ILE A 110 9.49 3.22 -12.35
CA ILE A 110 8.48 3.38 -11.31
C ILE A 110 7.28 4.17 -11.83
N PHE A 111 7.54 5.29 -12.51
CA PHE A 111 6.50 6.15 -13.06
C PHE A 111 5.73 5.46 -14.19
N GLU A 112 6.40 4.67 -15.02
CA GLU A 112 5.73 3.85 -16.04
C GLU A 112 4.79 2.81 -15.43
N GLU A 113 5.22 2.09 -14.37
CA GLU A 113 4.36 1.14 -13.65
C GLU A 113 3.16 1.87 -13.02
N TYR A 114 3.42 2.99 -12.33
CA TYR A 114 2.39 3.80 -11.70
C TYR A 114 1.34 4.26 -12.72
N GLU A 115 1.76 4.87 -13.83
CA GLU A 115 0.86 5.43 -14.84
C GLU A 115 -0.02 4.36 -15.49
N LYS A 116 0.58 3.18 -15.75
CA LYS A 116 -0.12 2.02 -16.32
C LYS A 116 -1.30 1.58 -15.44
N PHE A 117 -1.12 1.52 -14.13
CA PHE A 117 -2.18 1.09 -13.20
C PHE A 117 -3.11 2.22 -12.77
N ALA A 118 -2.59 3.45 -12.63
CA ALA A 118 -3.41 4.62 -12.31
C ALA A 118 -4.35 5.00 -13.45
N MET A 119 -4.00 4.64 -14.70
CA MET A 119 -4.68 5.10 -15.93
C MET A 119 -4.64 6.62 -16.07
N GLY A 120 -3.51 7.22 -15.71
CA GLY A 120 -3.30 8.67 -15.72
C GLY A 120 -2.07 9.07 -14.90
N LYS A 121 -1.62 10.31 -15.10
CA LYS A 121 -0.57 10.93 -14.29
C LYS A 121 -1.19 11.74 -13.17
N SER A 122 -0.62 11.64 -11.98
CA SER A 122 -0.88 12.55 -10.86
C SER A 122 0.47 13.10 -10.45
N GLU A 123 0.74 14.37 -10.77
CA GLU A 123 2.04 15.00 -10.49
C GLU A 123 2.39 14.90 -9.00
N TYR A 124 1.40 15.04 -8.11
CA TYR A 124 1.57 14.90 -6.67
C TYR A 124 1.98 13.50 -6.21
N ASP A 125 1.37 12.47 -6.81
CA ASP A 125 1.72 11.09 -6.46
C ASP A 125 3.15 10.78 -6.90
N LEU A 126 3.55 11.26 -8.09
CA LEU A 126 4.90 11.10 -8.60
C LEU A 126 5.92 11.89 -7.77
N GLU A 127 5.60 13.12 -7.37
CA GLU A 127 6.43 13.95 -6.49
C GLU A 127 6.61 13.30 -5.12
N LEU A 128 5.53 12.76 -4.51
CA LEU A 128 5.64 12.05 -3.24
C LEU A 128 6.49 10.78 -3.39
N ILE A 129 6.30 10.01 -4.47
CA ILE A 129 7.15 8.86 -4.79
C ILE A 129 8.61 9.29 -4.96
N GLU A 130 8.91 10.44 -5.56
CA GLU A 130 10.27 10.92 -5.79
C GLU A 130 10.95 11.42 -4.50
N LEU A 131 10.30 12.34 -3.80
CA LEU A 131 10.90 13.12 -2.72
C LEU A 131 10.93 12.37 -1.38
N TRP A 132 9.91 11.56 -1.07
CA TRP A 132 9.78 11.01 0.28
C TRP A 132 10.66 9.78 0.51
N GLN A 133 11.45 9.77 1.58
CA GLN A 133 12.29 8.64 1.98
C GLN A 133 12.04 8.32 3.47
N PRO A 134 11.34 7.22 3.78
CA PRO A 134 11.14 6.79 5.17
C PRO A 134 12.37 6.14 5.75
N GLU A 135 12.57 6.32 7.05
CA GLU A 135 13.44 5.45 7.84
C GLU A 135 12.69 4.15 8.15
N LEU A 136 13.27 3.01 7.73
CA LEU A 136 12.68 1.69 7.91
C LEU A 136 13.62 0.83 8.77
N TYR A 137 13.04 0.13 9.75
CA TYR A 137 13.72 -0.93 10.48
C TYR A 137 13.70 -2.21 9.64
N ILE A 138 14.87 -2.78 9.37
CA ILE A 138 15.03 -3.99 8.55
C ILE A 138 15.59 -5.09 9.44
N ASP A 139 14.87 -6.21 9.52
CA ASP A 139 15.35 -7.45 10.12
C ASP A 139 15.87 -8.38 9.01
N ASP A 140 17.19 -8.50 8.88
CA ASP A 140 17.82 -9.32 7.84
C ASP A 140 17.45 -10.81 7.93
N ALA A 141 17.06 -11.31 9.11
CA ALA A 141 16.61 -12.69 9.24
C ALA A 141 15.19 -12.91 8.68
N ASN A 142 14.43 -11.83 8.51
CA ASN A 142 13.00 -11.86 8.28
C ASN A 142 12.52 -11.05 7.06
N LYS A 143 13.43 -10.37 6.34
CA LYS A 143 13.11 -9.61 5.14
C LYS A 143 12.82 -10.50 3.92
N PRO A 144 11.90 -10.11 3.02
CA PRO A 144 11.71 -10.81 1.75
C PRO A 144 12.94 -10.73 0.83
N ASP A 145 13.13 -11.75 -0.01
CA ASP A 145 14.27 -11.86 -0.94
C ASP A 145 14.34 -10.75 -2.00
N PHE A 146 13.22 -10.05 -2.26
CA PHE A 146 13.19 -8.95 -3.22
C PHE A 146 13.77 -7.65 -2.65
N VAL A 147 14.01 -7.56 -1.34
CA VAL A 147 14.54 -6.37 -0.67
C VAL A 147 16.05 -6.30 -0.93
N ARG A 148 16.50 -5.20 -1.55
CA ARG A 148 17.88 -4.99 -2.04
C ARG A 148 18.66 -3.92 -1.26
N ILE A 149 18.16 -3.56 -0.08
CA ILE A 149 18.77 -2.60 0.83
C ILE A 149 19.89 -3.29 1.61
#